data_AF-A0A660QNT6-F1
#
_entry.id   AF-A0A660QNT6-F1
#
_cell.length_a   1.000
_cell.length_b   1.000
_cell.length_c   1.000
_cell.angle_alpha   90.00
_cell.angle_beta   90.00
_cell.angle_gamma   90.00
#
_symmetry.space_group_name_H-M   'P 1'
#
loop_
_entity.id
_entity.type
_entity.pdbx_description
1 polymer ?
#
loop_
_entity_poly.entity_id
_entity_poly.type
_entity_poly.pdbx_seq_one_letter_code
_entity_poly.pdbx_strand_id
1 'polypeptide(L)'
;MKKILCFILLALPLSCFSMDRMEKIGFKNGTALVFSRQGQDIALHIESAQGVPVATVRPIRIEVFDGKESSTVYSGYSELKKSTDGFEAKAEVEIDGAKLAVTDHWFVQGQSPALSRTLEVEGNSSKAFMSAIEFEFEGHDRGNTEYFAPGMIYGSTDNLTSNAIGGIDVYEKGDGKVWIREDRLPAPMIAFRFQNGDSFSMLDSKPAGQTTLADTHTAAAETLVDENLRFGSLFAEQKGKILKVGFAYPGSEGEFTYQGTTYPDGQLHEWRRRYHPIKDGLVQEYTISLNADSYPNFQNFYSTEYQLAFDKLNPEVNHQDIELARETMLAIIPDLVIRKSNKVGLSNWYDSTDPEDKLVDDKAVFGFTGKNIEMAYYLIYNESLNPEYRKLAYEIIDSFLGFKVDPPAGEGYYFDSGKPALAIPAHNHIYLRSYGDAMKVLAKAYLLEKEQGTAHPTWLDWMTGFGNWVLKQQYPDGGFPRAWKPGTGEISAASPASSYNIVPFLCEMHKITGDGKWLEAAKRTGEFSWESGQKNGRFVGGTIDNPDVLDKEAGTLS
;
A
#
# COMPACT_ATOMS: atom_id res chain seq x y z
N MET A 1 5.93 -49.11 1.16
CA MET A 1 6.38 -49.06 2.58
C MET A 1 7.88 -49.23 2.67
N LYS A 2 8.64 -48.13 2.77
CA LYS A 2 9.98 -48.06 3.38
C LYS A 2 10.10 -46.64 3.93
N LYS A 3 10.42 -46.50 5.22
CA LYS A 3 10.52 -45.20 5.88
C LYS A 3 11.83 -44.53 5.49
N ILE A 4 11.77 -43.26 5.07
CA ILE A 4 12.95 -42.38 5.00
C ILE A 4 12.96 -41.56 6.30
N LEU A 5 14.17 -41.35 6.83
CA LEU A 5 14.39 -40.85 8.19
C LEU A 5 14.36 -39.32 8.19
N CYS A 6 13.40 -38.71 8.90
CA CYS A 6 13.52 -37.28 9.24
C CYS A 6 14.66 -37.10 10.24
N PHE A 7 15.67 -36.30 9.89
CA PHE A 7 16.57 -35.74 10.88
C PHE A 7 15.86 -34.61 11.63
N ILE A 8 15.41 -34.92 12.84
CA ILE A 8 14.99 -33.91 13.82
C ILE A 8 16.27 -33.36 14.44
N LEU A 9 16.62 -32.10 14.15
CA LEU A 9 17.55 -31.38 15.01
C LEU A 9 16.84 -31.16 16.36
N LEU A 10 17.35 -31.78 17.41
CA LEU A 10 16.91 -31.51 18.77
C LEU A 10 17.35 -30.10 19.18
N ALA A 11 16.43 -29.34 19.77
CA ALA A 11 16.79 -28.17 20.54
C ALA A 11 17.72 -28.59 21.70
N LEU A 12 18.92 -28.01 21.73
CA LEU A 12 19.86 -28.18 22.83
C LEU A 12 19.54 -27.16 23.94
N PRO A 13 19.57 -27.55 25.23
CA PRO A 13 19.29 -26.64 26.33
C PRO A 13 20.45 -25.66 26.56
N LEU A 14 20.13 -24.42 26.95
CA LEU A 14 21.13 -23.43 27.39
C LEU A 14 22.00 -24.00 28.52
N SER A 15 23.26 -24.31 28.22
CA SER A 15 24.29 -24.53 29.25
C SER A 15 25.71 -24.38 28.68
N CYS A 16 26.57 -23.67 29.45
CA CYS A 16 28.00 -23.49 29.22
C CYS A 16 28.44 -22.76 27.94
N PHE A 17 28.11 -21.47 27.84
CA PHE A 17 28.95 -20.54 27.07
C PHE A 17 30.31 -20.38 27.74
N SER A 18 31.38 -20.68 27.00
CA SER A 18 32.76 -20.37 27.37
C SER A 18 33.49 -19.80 26.15
N MET A 19 33.52 -18.46 26.06
CA MET A 19 34.42 -17.74 25.18
C MET A 19 34.70 -16.35 25.76
N ASP A 20 35.98 -16.02 25.98
CA ASP A 20 36.42 -14.81 26.73
C ASP A 20 36.22 -13.46 25.99
N ARG A 21 35.46 -13.42 24.89
CA ARG A 21 35.04 -12.17 24.24
C ARG A 21 33.77 -12.35 23.41
N MET A 22 32.76 -11.54 23.72
CA MET A 22 31.61 -11.30 22.84
C MET A 22 31.87 -9.99 22.09
N GLU A 23 31.87 -10.04 20.76
CA GLU A 23 31.86 -8.84 19.93
C GLU A 23 30.40 -8.41 19.69
N LYS A 24 30.13 -7.11 19.60
CA LYS A 24 28.75 -6.59 19.49
C LYS A 24 28.63 -5.27 18.75
N ILE A 25 27.45 -5.05 18.15
CA ILE A 25 27.02 -3.77 17.57
C ILE A 25 25.79 -3.30 18.34
N GLY A 26 25.80 -2.07 18.86
CA GLY A 26 24.68 -1.51 19.61
C GLY A 26 23.59 -0.92 18.70
N PHE A 27 22.35 -1.04 19.15
CA PHE A 27 21.21 -0.24 18.69
C PHE A 27 21.06 0.99 19.61
N LYS A 28 20.36 2.02 19.11
CA LYS A 28 20.07 3.27 19.83
C LYS A 28 19.40 3.09 21.20
N ASN A 29 18.46 2.14 21.33
CA ASN A 29 17.73 1.87 22.57
C ASN A 29 18.56 1.09 23.63
N GLY A 30 19.84 0.80 23.35
CA GLY A 30 20.73 0.05 24.23
C GLY A 30 20.68 -1.46 24.07
N THR A 31 19.79 -2.00 23.22
CA THR A 31 19.90 -3.40 22.75
C THR A 31 21.17 -3.58 21.90
N ALA A 32 21.61 -4.82 21.69
CA ALA A 32 22.81 -5.10 20.90
C ALA A 32 22.67 -6.37 20.06
N LEU A 33 23.16 -6.33 18.83
CA LEU A 33 23.47 -7.52 18.04
C LEU A 33 24.80 -8.09 18.54
N VAL A 34 24.80 -9.35 18.98
CA VAL A 34 25.94 -10.01 19.63
C VAL A 34 26.40 -11.20 18.79
N PHE A 35 27.72 -11.32 18.65
CA PHE A 35 28.39 -12.43 17.98
C PHE A 35 28.96 -13.38 19.05
N SER A 36 28.54 -14.65 19.02
CA SER A 36 28.99 -15.68 19.97
C SER A 36 29.42 -16.95 19.24
N ARG A 37 30.55 -17.55 19.63
CA ARG A 37 30.97 -18.83 19.04
C ARG A 37 30.22 -19.99 19.66
N GLN A 38 29.66 -20.86 18.82
CA GLN A 38 28.96 -22.07 19.19
C GLN A 38 29.57 -23.26 18.42
N GLY A 39 30.50 -23.96 19.07
CA GLY A 39 31.26 -25.04 18.41
C GLY A 39 32.24 -24.48 17.37
N GLN A 40 32.06 -24.86 16.10
CA GLN A 40 32.86 -24.35 14.98
C GLN A 40 32.29 -23.05 14.38
N ASP A 41 30.99 -22.80 14.59
CA ASP A 41 30.28 -21.68 13.98
C ASP A 41 30.23 -20.46 14.92
N ILE A 42 29.94 -19.30 14.34
CA ILE A 42 29.64 -18.06 15.04
C ILE A 42 28.16 -17.78 14.81
N ALA A 43 27.40 -17.86 15.90
CA ALA A 43 25.98 -17.58 15.98
C ALA A 43 25.74 -16.12 16.37
N LEU A 44 24.62 -15.57 15.92
CA LEU A 44 24.20 -14.21 16.22
C LEU A 44 22.89 -14.22 17.02
N HIS A 45 22.75 -13.27 17.93
CA HIS A 45 21.52 -13.03 18.67
C HIS A 45 21.39 -11.54 19.00
N ILE A 46 20.17 -11.08 19.28
CA ILE A 46 19.91 -9.73 19.80
C ILE A 46 19.71 -9.85 21.32
N GLU A 47 20.42 -9.03 22.09
CA GLU A 47 20.24 -8.89 23.54
C GLU A 47 19.54 -7.57 23.89
N SER A 48 18.70 -7.61 24.93
CA SER A 48 18.14 -6.40 25.55
C SER A 48 19.24 -5.53 26.18
N ALA A 49 18.89 -4.29 26.55
CA ALA A 49 19.80 -3.43 27.33
C ALA A 49 20.24 -4.02 28.69
N GLN A 50 19.57 -5.08 29.16
CA GLN A 50 19.89 -5.83 30.37
C GLN A 50 20.67 -7.13 30.09
N GLY A 51 21.06 -7.40 28.83
CA GLY A 51 21.81 -8.60 28.44
C GLY A 51 20.95 -9.86 28.35
N VAL A 52 19.63 -9.73 28.15
CA VAL A 52 18.72 -10.87 27.98
C VAL A 52 18.52 -11.13 26.48
N PRO A 53 18.76 -12.34 25.94
CA PRO A 53 18.46 -12.64 24.55
C PRO A 53 16.96 -12.42 24.24
N VAL A 54 16.68 -11.63 23.20
CA VAL A 54 15.31 -11.32 22.73
C VAL A 54 15.03 -11.84 21.31
N ALA A 55 16.07 -12.11 20.52
CA ALA A 55 15.94 -12.79 19.24
C ALA A 55 17.16 -13.66 18.91
N THR A 56 16.95 -14.81 18.29
CA THR A 56 18.01 -15.61 17.67
C THR A 56 18.14 -15.22 16.20
N VAL A 57 19.36 -15.02 15.70
CA VAL A 57 19.59 -14.69 14.29
C VAL A 57 20.21 -15.89 13.58
N ARG A 58 19.56 -16.34 12.50
CA ARG A 58 20.13 -17.31 11.55
C ARG A 58 20.69 -16.51 10.37
N PRO A 59 22.02 -16.24 10.34
CA PRO A 59 22.58 -15.34 9.35
C PRO A 59 22.39 -15.87 7.93
N ILE A 60 22.64 -17.16 7.72
CA ILE A 60 22.50 -17.81 6.41
C ILE A 60 21.32 -18.77 6.43
N ARG A 61 20.28 -18.45 5.66
CA ARG A 61 19.22 -19.37 5.22
C ARG A 61 19.31 -19.46 3.70
N ILE A 62 19.60 -20.64 3.14
CA ILE A 62 19.50 -20.89 1.70
C ILE A 62 18.32 -21.80 1.43
N GLU A 63 17.38 -21.37 0.61
CA GLU A 63 16.36 -22.25 0.04
C GLU A 63 16.84 -22.74 -1.33
N VAL A 64 16.83 -24.05 -1.54
CA VAL A 64 17.33 -24.74 -2.73
C VAL A 64 16.16 -25.42 -3.44
N PHE A 65 15.94 -25.08 -4.70
CA PHE A 65 14.89 -25.62 -5.55
C PHE A 65 15.47 -26.60 -6.58
N ASP A 66 14.92 -27.81 -6.66
CA ASP A 66 15.40 -28.88 -7.55
C ASP A 66 14.69 -28.96 -8.91
N GLY A 67 13.79 -28.00 -9.18
CA GLY A 67 12.87 -28.02 -10.32
C GLY A 67 11.47 -28.56 -9.99
N LYS A 68 11.24 -29.06 -8.77
CA LYS A 68 9.93 -29.54 -8.30
C LYS A 68 9.63 -29.17 -6.85
N GLU A 69 10.58 -29.39 -5.95
CA GLU A 69 10.45 -29.17 -4.52
C GLU A 69 11.57 -28.23 -4.02
N SER A 70 11.31 -27.55 -2.90
CA SER A 70 12.29 -26.69 -2.23
C SER A 70 12.70 -27.27 -0.89
N SER A 71 13.98 -27.17 -0.56
CA SER A 71 14.57 -27.56 0.72
C SER A 71 15.36 -26.41 1.33
N THR A 72 15.53 -26.36 2.65
CA THR A 72 16.23 -25.25 3.32
C THR A 72 17.49 -25.74 4.04
N VAL A 73 18.60 -25.07 3.80
CA VAL A 73 19.87 -25.21 4.51
C VAL A 73 20.11 -23.97 5.36
N TYR A 74 20.59 -24.16 6.59
CA TYR A 74 21.01 -23.07 7.48
C TYR A 74 22.49 -23.19 7.78
N SER A 75 23.18 -22.07 7.95
CA SER A 75 24.57 -22.01 8.37
C SER A 75 24.85 -20.80 9.28
N GLY A 76 25.83 -20.93 10.18
CA GLY A 76 26.43 -19.81 10.90
C GLY A 76 27.59 -19.21 10.11
N TYR A 77 28.36 -18.30 10.72
CA TYR A 77 29.62 -17.86 10.14
C TYR A 77 30.79 -18.73 10.59
N SER A 78 31.66 -19.12 9.67
CA SER A 78 32.92 -19.82 9.95
C SER A 78 34.04 -18.85 10.38
N GLU A 79 33.96 -17.60 9.93
CA GLU A 79 34.93 -16.54 10.27
C GLU A 79 34.22 -15.23 10.65
N LEU A 80 34.82 -14.51 11.62
CA LEU A 80 34.47 -13.13 11.96
C LEU A 80 35.76 -12.33 12.14
N LYS A 81 35.88 -11.23 11.41
CA LYS A 81 37.00 -10.28 11.45
C LYS A 81 36.46 -8.90 11.76
N LYS A 82 37.16 -8.14 12.60
CA LYS A 82 36.85 -6.73 12.81
C LYS A 82 37.31 -5.91 11.61
N SER A 83 36.42 -5.11 11.04
CA SER A 83 36.72 -4.15 9.96
C SER A 83 36.92 -2.74 10.52
N THR A 84 37.05 -1.75 9.64
CA THR A 84 37.23 -0.33 10.00
C THR A 84 36.02 0.28 10.71
N ASP A 85 34.83 -0.20 10.37
CA ASP A 85 33.52 0.39 10.66
C ASP A 85 32.51 -0.65 11.18
N GLY A 86 32.96 -1.88 11.41
CA GLY A 86 32.19 -2.94 12.04
C GLY A 86 32.88 -4.30 11.99
N PHE A 87 32.24 -5.29 11.37
CA PHE A 87 32.74 -6.66 11.26
C PHE A 87 32.47 -7.26 9.88
N GLU A 88 33.46 -7.96 9.32
CA GLU A 88 33.33 -8.85 8.17
C GLU A 88 33.13 -10.27 8.69
N ALA A 89 32.03 -10.91 8.30
CA ALA A 89 31.69 -12.28 8.66
C ALA A 89 31.57 -13.14 7.40
N LYS A 90 32.00 -14.40 7.45
CA LYS A 90 32.01 -15.29 6.28
C LYS A 90 31.38 -16.63 6.57
N ALA A 91 30.68 -17.16 5.58
CA ALA A 91 30.07 -18.47 5.61
C ALA A 91 30.20 -19.16 4.24
N GLU A 92 30.08 -20.48 4.24
CA GLU A 92 30.14 -21.30 3.03
C GLU A 92 29.03 -22.34 3.09
N VAL A 93 28.32 -22.55 1.98
CA VAL A 93 27.29 -23.59 1.86
C VAL A 93 27.52 -24.35 0.56
N GLU A 94 27.77 -25.66 0.66
CA GLU A 94 27.90 -26.55 -0.49
C GLU A 94 26.53 -27.11 -0.91
N ILE A 95 26.21 -26.99 -2.19
CA ILE A 95 25.00 -27.50 -2.82
C ILE A 95 25.41 -28.22 -4.10
N ASP A 96 25.30 -29.55 -4.11
CA ASP A 96 25.44 -30.35 -5.34
C ASP A 96 26.84 -30.23 -6.00
N GLY A 97 27.88 -29.98 -5.21
CA GLY A 97 29.25 -29.74 -5.67
C GLY A 97 29.54 -28.30 -6.14
N ALA A 98 28.53 -27.43 -6.18
CA ALA A 98 28.70 -25.99 -6.26
C ALA A 98 28.74 -25.40 -4.83
N LYS A 99 29.38 -24.25 -4.68
CA LYS A 99 29.61 -23.58 -3.41
C LYS A 99 29.04 -22.17 -3.45
N LEU A 100 28.33 -21.79 -2.38
CA LEU A 100 27.83 -20.45 -2.16
C LEU A 100 28.68 -19.81 -1.07
N ALA A 101 29.57 -18.90 -1.46
CA ALA A 101 30.44 -18.15 -0.56
C ALA A 101 29.75 -16.86 -0.13
N VAL A 102 29.45 -16.70 1.16
CA VAL A 102 28.82 -15.49 1.69
C VAL A 102 29.85 -14.64 2.43
N THR A 103 29.91 -13.35 2.09
CA THR A 103 30.59 -12.31 2.87
C THR A 103 29.57 -11.28 3.33
N ASP A 104 29.43 -11.16 4.64
CA ASP A 104 28.51 -10.24 5.32
C ASP A 104 29.32 -9.15 6.04
N HIS A 105 29.18 -7.90 5.59
CA HIS A 105 29.73 -6.76 6.31
C HIS A 105 28.66 -6.13 7.19
N TRP A 106 28.82 -6.31 8.50
CA TRP A 106 27.99 -5.70 9.53
C TRP A 106 28.61 -4.38 9.98
N PHE A 107 27.86 -3.29 9.93
CA PHE A 107 28.34 -1.94 10.26
C PHE A 107 27.26 -1.12 10.99
N VAL A 108 27.64 0.06 11.50
CA VAL A 108 26.68 1.03 12.07
C VAL A 108 26.36 2.08 11.03
N GLN A 109 25.07 2.28 10.73
CA GLN A 109 24.63 3.34 9.83
C GLN A 109 23.69 4.28 10.58
N GLY A 110 24.20 5.47 10.93
CA GLY A 110 23.52 6.37 11.85
C GLY A 110 23.65 5.87 13.29
N GLN A 111 22.56 5.36 13.85
CA GLN A 111 22.51 4.85 15.24
C GLN A 111 22.03 3.40 15.35
N SER A 112 21.90 2.69 14.21
CA SER A 112 21.37 1.32 14.18
C SER A 112 22.24 0.41 13.28
N PRO A 113 22.26 -0.91 13.52
CA PRO A 113 23.02 -1.86 12.72
C PRO A 113 22.51 -1.96 11.27
N ALA A 114 23.43 -2.22 10.36
CA ALA A 114 23.15 -2.58 8.97
C ALA A 114 24.04 -3.75 8.54
N LEU A 115 23.59 -4.48 7.53
CA LEU A 115 24.29 -5.58 6.88
C LEU A 115 24.35 -5.32 5.37
N SER A 116 25.54 -5.32 4.80
CA SER A 116 25.76 -5.50 3.36
C SER A 116 26.18 -6.93 3.09
N ARG A 117 25.39 -7.68 2.32
CA ARG A 117 25.73 -9.06 1.90
C ARG A 117 26.24 -9.05 0.46
N THR A 118 27.31 -9.80 0.22
CA THR A 118 27.68 -10.32 -1.09
C THR A 118 27.74 -11.84 -1.00
N LEU A 119 27.04 -12.54 -1.90
CA LEU A 119 27.09 -13.99 -2.05
C LEU A 119 27.55 -14.33 -3.47
N GLU A 120 28.66 -15.06 -3.60
CA GLU A 120 29.23 -15.50 -4.87
C GLU A 120 29.05 -17.01 -5.04
N VAL A 121 28.69 -17.45 -6.25
CA VAL A 121 28.53 -18.86 -6.61
C VAL A 121 29.79 -19.37 -7.32
N GLU A 122 30.49 -20.30 -6.68
CA GLU A 122 31.61 -21.05 -7.23
C GLU A 122 31.10 -22.41 -7.77
N GLY A 123 31.20 -22.65 -9.08
CA GLY A 123 30.70 -23.87 -9.73
C GLY A 123 29.25 -23.80 -10.21
N ASN A 124 28.73 -24.91 -10.75
CA ASN A 124 27.40 -24.98 -11.37
C ASN A 124 26.59 -26.17 -10.85
N SER A 125 25.27 -25.99 -10.69
CA SER A 125 24.31 -27.08 -10.47
C SER A 125 23.06 -26.87 -11.33
N SER A 126 22.28 -27.93 -11.56
CA SER A 126 20.96 -27.82 -12.19
C SER A 126 19.88 -27.25 -11.26
N LYS A 127 20.22 -27.00 -9.99
CA LYS A 127 19.32 -26.45 -8.97
C LYS A 127 19.33 -24.92 -9.00
N ALA A 128 18.29 -24.33 -8.43
CA ALA A 128 18.17 -22.89 -8.21
C ALA A 128 18.20 -22.59 -6.70
N PHE A 129 18.47 -21.34 -6.32
CA PHE A 129 18.54 -20.93 -4.93
C PHE A 129 17.98 -19.53 -4.65
N MET A 130 17.63 -19.31 -3.39
CA MET A 130 17.32 -18.02 -2.79
C MET A 130 18.11 -17.95 -1.48
N SER A 131 18.79 -16.83 -1.22
CA SER A 131 19.46 -16.60 0.06
C SER A 131 18.62 -15.69 0.94
N ALA A 132 18.75 -15.82 2.26
CA ALA A 132 18.02 -15.03 3.23
C ALA A 132 18.81 -14.87 4.54
N ILE A 133 18.35 -13.92 5.35
CA ILE A 133 18.70 -13.78 6.76
C ILE A 133 17.40 -13.75 7.59
N GLU A 134 17.39 -14.46 8.71
CA GLU A 134 16.19 -14.66 9.54
C GLU A 134 16.47 -14.30 11.01
N PHE A 135 15.54 -13.59 11.63
CA PHE A 135 15.53 -13.20 13.03
C PHE A 135 14.30 -13.85 13.68
N GLU A 136 14.50 -14.64 14.73
CA GLU A 136 13.46 -15.43 15.40
C GLU A 136 13.21 -14.87 16.80
N PHE A 137 12.00 -14.34 17.02
CA PHE A 137 11.52 -13.74 18.25
C PHE A 137 10.56 -14.70 18.98
N GLU A 138 10.82 -14.99 20.25
CA GLU A 138 9.97 -15.84 21.08
C GLU A 138 8.99 -15.02 21.95
N GLY A 139 7.82 -15.60 22.24
CA GLY A 139 6.79 -15.01 23.10
C GLY A 139 5.72 -14.19 22.35
N HIS A 140 5.89 -14.00 21.05
CA HIS A 140 5.07 -13.14 20.20
C HIS A 140 4.14 -13.96 19.29
N ASP A 141 2.87 -13.58 19.26
CA ASP A 141 1.83 -14.16 18.40
C ASP A 141 1.15 -13.08 17.55
N ARG A 142 0.40 -13.49 16.53
CA ARG A 142 -0.23 -12.54 15.60
C ARG A 142 -1.25 -11.62 16.27
N GLY A 143 -1.85 -12.04 17.39
CA GLY A 143 -2.85 -11.29 18.14
C GLY A 143 -2.26 -10.26 19.11
N ASN A 144 -1.01 -10.43 19.53
CA ASN A 144 -0.31 -9.51 20.44
C ASN A 144 0.79 -8.65 19.76
N THR A 145 0.93 -8.76 18.44
CA THR A 145 1.94 -8.06 17.63
C THR A 145 1.29 -7.23 16.53
N GLU A 146 1.61 -5.94 16.48
CA GLU A 146 1.17 -5.02 15.43
C GLU A 146 2.20 -4.98 14.31
N TYR A 147 1.78 -5.35 13.09
CA TYR A 147 2.66 -5.39 11.92
C TYR A 147 2.58 -4.06 11.17
N PHE A 148 3.68 -3.57 10.65
CA PHE A 148 3.72 -2.46 9.71
C PHE A 148 4.55 -2.83 8.49
N ALA A 149 3.92 -2.84 7.32
CA ALA A 149 4.57 -2.92 6.03
C ALA A 149 3.91 -1.83 5.16
N PRO A 150 4.61 -0.78 4.72
CA PRO A 150 3.97 0.31 3.99
C PRO A 150 3.35 -0.24 2.69
N GLY A 151 2.01 -0.26 2.52
CA GLY A 151 1.44 -0.65 1.20
C GLY A 151 0.10 -1.41 1.13
N MET A 152 -0.10 -2.65 1.58
CA MET A 152 0.46 -3.44 2.69
C MET A 152 -0.03 -3.01 4.10
N ILE A 153 0.51 -3.61 5.16
CA ILE A 153 -0.13 -3.94 6.44
C ILE A 153 -0.05 -2.80 7.48
N TYR A 154 -1.15 -2.55 8.20
CA TYR A 154 -1.25 -1.54 9.27
C TYR A 154 -1.93 -2.11 10.54
N GLY A 155 -1.16 -2.85 11.35
CA GLY A 155 -1.54 -3.29 12.69
C GLY A 155 -2.09 -4.72 12.74
N SER A 156 -3.34 -4.85 13.19
CA SER A 156 -4.08 -6.12 13.24
C SER A 156 -4.63 -6.51 11.84
N THR A 157 -5.21 -7.71 11.76
CA THR A 157 -5.90 -8.19 10.55
C THR A 157 -7.26 -7.54 10.33
N ASP A 158 -7.82 -6.85 11.34
CA ASP A 158 -9.23 -6.41 11.39
C ASP A 158 -9.62 -5.43 10.27
N ASN A 159 -8.64 -4.82 9.62
CA ASN A 159 -8.82 -3.79 8.60
C ASN A 159 -8.25 -4.18 7.24
N LEU A 160 -7.92 -5.47 7.05
CA LEU A 160 -7.46 -6.05 5.79
C LEU A 160 -8.57 -6.94 5.22
N THR A 161 -8.72 -6.94 3.89
CA THR A 161 -9.53 -7.97 3.22
C THR A 161 -8.96 -9.34 3.59
N SER A 162 -9.83 -10.32 3.88
CA SER A 162 -9.39 -11.57 4.52
C SER A 162 -8.35 -12.34 3.68
N ASN A 163 -8.51 -12.29 2.36
CA ASN A 163 -7.66 -12.91 1.33
C ASN A 163 -6.50 -12.02 0.83
N ALA A 164 -6.24 -10.86 1.46
CA ALA A 164 -5.08 -10.03 1.11
C ALA A 164 -3.78 -10.54 1.76
N ILE A 165 -2.62 -10.09 1.29
CA ILE A 165 -1.35 -10.37 1.96
C ILE A 165 -1.38 -9.78 3.39
N GLY A 166 -1.16 -10.64 4.38
CA GLY A 166 -1.32 -10.32 5.80
C GLY A 166 -2.76 -10.25 6.33
N GLY A 167 -3.77 -10.55 5.50
CA GLY A 167 -5.16 -10.71 5.89
C GLY A 167 -5.41 -11.93 6.78
N ILE A 168 -6.61 -12.05 7.36
CA ILE A 168 -6.88 -13.11 8.34
C ILE A 168 -6.81 -14.54 7.76
N ASP A 169 -7.09 -14.74 6.47
CA ASP A 169 -7.06 -16.06 5.84
C ASP A 169 -5.63 -16.59 5.63
N VAL A 170 -4.60 -15.75 5.83
CA VAL A 170 -3.19 -16.14 5.89
C VAL A 170 -2.87 -16.95 7.16
N TYR A 171 -3.67 -16.80 8.23
CA TYR A 171 -3.35 -17.30 9.57
C TYR A 171 -4.25 -18.46 10.02
N GLU A 172 -3.96 -19.69 9.57
CA GLU A 172 -4.67 -20.87 10.07
C GLU A 172 -4.36 -21.11 11.56
N LYS A 173 -5.37 -20.91 12.43
CA LYS A 173 -5.25 -21.05 13.90
C LYS A 173 -4.18 -20.12 14.52
N GLY A 174 -3.80 -19.05 13.83
CA GLY A 174 -2.77 -18.10 14.24
C GLY A 174 -1.37 -18.37 13.66
N ASP A 175 -1.15 -19.51 13.01
CA ASP A 175 0.07 -19.81 12.25
C ASP A 175 -0.11 -19.32 10.80
N GLY A 176 0.88 -18.64 10.22
CA GLY A 176 0.76 -18.09 8.86
C GLY A 176 2.05 -17.49 8.34
N LYS A 177 2.14 -17.29 7.02
CA LYS A 177 3.33 -16.69 6.38
C LYS A 177 2.96 -15.53 5.47
N VAL A 178 3.63 -14.41 5.72
CA VAL A 178 3.56 -13.18 4.94
C VAL A 178 4.91 -12.99 4.28
N TRP A 179 4.95 -13.04 2.96
CA TRP A 179 6.12 -12.79 2.13
C TRP A 179 5.74 -11.74 1.09
N ILE A 180 6.30 -10.54 1.25
CA ILE A 180 5.99 -9.37 0.42
C ILE A 180 7.24 -9.04 -0.40
N ARG A 181 7.11 -9.00 -1.73
CA ARG A 181 8.17 -8.47 -2.60
C ARG A 181 8.39 -7.00 -2.29
N GLU A 182 9.64 -6.57 -2.27
CA GLU A 182 10.01 -5.19 -1.93
C GLU A 182 9.35 -4.16 -2.88
N ASP A 183 9.12 -4.54 -4.14
CA ASP A 183 8.49 -3.72 -5.18
C ASP A 183 6.96 -3.56 -5.04
N ARG A 184 6.35 -4.17 -4.01
CA ARG A 184 4.97 -3.87 -3.56
C ARG A 184 4.90 -2.75 -2.54
N LEU A 185 6.04 -2.29 -2.03
CA LEU A 185 6.14 -1.40 -0.88
C LEU A 185 6.67 -0.02 -1.31
N PRO A 186 5.99 1.11 -1.02
CA PRO A 186 6.54 2.45 -1.26
C PRO A 186 7.86 2.74 -0.52
N ALA A 187 8.11 2.01 0.56
CA ALA A 187 9.43 1.87 1.18
C ALA A 187 9.61 0.39 1.57
N PRO A 188 10.68 -0.29 1.12
CA PRO A 188 10.86 -1.74 1.24
C PRO A 188 11.20 -2.16 2.68
N MET A 189 10.20 -2.09 3.56
CA MET A 189 10.33 -2.30 4.99
C MET A 189 9.24 -3.22 5.54
N ILE A 190 9.61 -4.06 6.52
CA ILE A 190 8.69 -4.70 7.44
C ILE A 190 9.10 -4.38 8.88
N ALA A 191 8.12 -4.06 9.71
CA ALA A 191 8.32 -3.63 11.08
C ALA A 191 7.26 -4.21 12.01
N PHE A 192 7.60 -4.38 13.28
CA PHE A 192 6.75 -4.98 14.30
C PHE A 192 6.80 -4.15 15.58
N ARG A 193 5.63 -3.90 16.18
CA ARG A 193 5.51 -3.39 17.55
C ARG A 193 4.84 -4.45 18.42
N PHE A 194 5.48 -4.76 19.53
CA PHE A 194 5.04 -5.75 20.50
C PHE A 194 4.16 -5.13 21.59
N GLN A 195 3.41 -5.97 22.31
CA GLN A 195 2.47 -5.53 23.34
C GLN A 195 3.10 -4.66 24.45
N ASN A 196 4.37 -4.87 24.78
CA ASN A 196 5.11 -4.10 25.78
C ASN A 196 5.62 -2.73 25.26
N GLY A 197 5.44 -2.44 23.98
CA GLY A 197 5.91 -1.22 23.31
C GLY A 197 7.21 -1.40 22.53
N ASP A 198 7.99 -2.45 22.80
CA ASP A 198 9.24 -2.71 22.08
C ASP A 198 8.96 -3.00 20.60
N SER A 199 9.95 -2.73 19.76
CA SER A 199 9.81 -2.83 18.32
C SER A 199 11.08 -3.31 17.62
N PHE A 200 10.88 -3.85 16.43
CA PHE A 200 11.95 -4.23 15.51
C PHE A 200 11.52 -3.90 14.07
N SER A 201 12.42 -3.34 13.27
CA SER A 201 12.18 -3.15 11.84
C SER A 201 13.37 -3.57 10.99
N MET A 202 13.06 -3.92 9.74
CA MET A 202 14.02 -4.27 8.70
C MET A 202 13.63 -3.59 7.40
N LEU A 203 14.58 -2.88 6.81
CA LEU A 203 14.45 -2.09 5.58
C LEU A 203 15.53 -2.54 4.59
N ASP A 204 15.20 -2.83 3.33
CA ASP A 204 16.24 -2.76 2.28
C ASP A 204 16.59 -1.28 2.08
N SER A 205 17.84 -0.95 2.36
CA SER A 205 18.35 0.41 2.31
C SER A 205 19.08 0.75 1.00
N LYS A 206 19.18 -0.21 0.08
CA LYS A 206 19.66 -0.01 -1.30
C LYS A 206 18.84 -0.86 -2.30
N PRO A 207 17.50 -0.72 -2.33
CA PRO A 207 16.66 -1.48 -3.23
C PRO A 207 17.03 -1.19 -4.70
N ALA A 208 17.07 -2.24 -5.51
CA ALA A 208 17.33 -2.11 -6.95
C ALA A 208 16.07 -2.31 -7.79
N GLY A 209 15.08 -3.07 -7.32
CA GLY A 209 13.75 -3.20 -7.94
C GLY A 209 13.69 -3.80 -9.36
N GLN A 210 14.82 -4.11 -10.00
CA GLN A 210 14.83 -4.60 -11.38
C GLN A 210 14.18 -5.98 -11.48
N THR A 211 13.19 -6.10 -12.35
CA THR A 211 12.50 -7.35 -12.70
C THR A 211 12.64 -7.66 -14.19
N THR A 212 12.05 -8.78 -14.67
CA THR A 212 12.08 -9.22 -16.06
C THR A 212 10.69 -9.27 -16.68
N LEU A 213 10.63 -9.24 -18.02
CA LEU A 213 9.37 -9.29 -18.77
C LEU A 213 8.51 -10.51 -18.37
N ALA A 214 9.16 -11.66 -18.17
CA ALA A 214 8.49 -12.89 -17.73
C ALA A 214 7.76 -12.70 -16.40
N ASP A 215 8.43 -12.13 -15.39
CA ASP A 215 7.85 -11.85 -14.08
C ASP A 215 6.70 -10.83 -14.16
N THR A 216 6.91 -9.71 -14.85
CA THR A 216 5.89 -8.63 -14.96
C THR A 216 4.60 -9.05 -15.66
N HIS A 217 4.67 -9.98 -16.61
CA HIS A 217 3.51 -10.47 -17.35
C HIS A 217 2.89 -11.76 -16.77
N THR A 218 3.39 -12.27 -15.63
CA THR A 218 2.85 -13.53 -15.05
C THR A 218 1.50 -13.28 -14.36
N ALA A 219 0.38 -13.51 -15.03
CA ALA A 219 -0.94 -13.48 -14.38
C ALA A 219 -1.10 -14.63 -13.36
N ALA A 220 -0.60 -15.82 -13.67
CA ALA A 220 -0.63 -16.99 -12.77
C ALA A 220 0.42 -16.91 -11.64
N ALA A 221 0.28 -17.77 -10.63
CA ALA A 221 1.29 -17.95 -9.59
C ALA A 221 2.33 -19.02 -10.00
N GLU A 222 3.29 -18.62 -10.82
CA GLU A 222 4.35 -19.52 -11.30
C GLU A 222 5.64 -19.40 -10.47
N THR A 223 6.45 -20.45 -10.47
CA THR A 223 7.84 -20.42 -9.98
C THR A 223 8.77 -20.01 -11.13
N LEU A 224 9.61 -19.00 -10.90
CA LEU A 224 10.55 -18.48 -11.90
C LEU A 224 11.99 -18.59 -11.40
N VAL A 225 12.88 -19.06 -12.28
CA VAL A 225 14.33 -19.06 -12.08
C VAL A 225 14.94 -18.13 -13.12
N ASP A 226 15.50 -17.00 -12.69
CA ASP A 226 16.05 -15.98 -13.61
C ASP A 226 17.18 -15.21 -12.92
N GLU A 227 18.35 -15.18 -13.55
CA GLU A 227 19.54 -14.51 -13.01
C GLU A 227 19.47 -12.98 -13.02
N ASN A 228 18.43 -12.37 -13.58
CA ASN A 228 18.29 -10.93 -13.76
C ASN A 228 17.33 -10.26 -12.75
N LEU A 229 16.70 -11.03 -11.86
CA LEU A 229 15.87 -10.48 -10.78
C LEU A 229 16.77 -9.77 -9.75
N ARG A 230 16.50 -8.50 -9.44
CA ARG A 230 17.28 -7.69 -8.48
C ARG A 230 16.45 -7.13 -7.32
N PHE A 231 15.25 -7.63 -7.12
CA PHE A 231 14.42 -7.32 -5.96
C PHE A 231 14.42 -8.50 -4.97
N GLY A 232 14.35 -8.19 -3.68
CA GLY A 232 14.12 -9.14 -2.60
C GLY A 232 12.67 -9.17 -2.10
N SER A 233 12.46 -9.90 -1.01
CA SER A 233 11.22 -9.97 -0.26
C SER A 233 11.47 -9.84 1.23
N LEU A 234 10.60 -9.10 1.90
CA LEU A 234 10.53 -9.00 3.34
C LEU A 234 9.47 -9.97 3.84
N PHE A 235 9.77 -10.73 4.88
CA PHE A 235 8.88 -11.78 5.37
C PHE A 235 8.64 -11.77 6.86
N ALA A 236 7.49 -12.32 7.23
CA ALA A 236 7.10 -12.72 8.58
C ALA A 236 6.48 -14.13 8.53
N GLU A 237 7.07 -15.11 9.22
CA GLU A 237 6.50 -16.44 9.42
C GLU A 237 6.11 -16.60 10.89
N GLN A 238 4.80 -16.66 11.18
CA GLN A 238 4.25 -16.87 12.51
C GLN A 238 4.01 -18.36 12.76
N LYS A 239 4.47 -18.87 13.91
CA LYS A 239 4.19 -20.23 14.36
C LYS A 239 4.04 -20.29 15.88
N GLY A 240 2.81 -20.43 16.36
CA GLY A 240 2.47 -20.34 17.78
C GLY A 240 2.93 -19.01 18.37
N LYS A 241 3.90 -19.07 19.28
CA LYS A 241 4.55 -17.89 19.90
C LYS A 241 5.94 -17.57 19.35
N ILE A 242 6.25 -18.05 18.15
CA ILE A 242 7.51 -17.78 17.46
C ILE A 242 7.19 -16.96 16.22
N LEU A 243 7.75 -15.75 16.17
CA LEU A 243 7.69 -14.86 15.03
C LEU A 243 9.08 -14.82 14.38
N LYS A 244 9.19 -15.36 13.17
CA LYS A 244 10.38 -15.23 12.32
C LYS A 244 10.21 -14.07 11.37
N VAL A 245 11.22 -13.24 11.21
CA VAL A 245 11.21 -12.09 10.31
C VAL A 245 12.51 -12.03 9.53
N GLY A 246 12.48 -11.52 8.30
CA GLY A 246 13.70 -11.53 7.49
C GLY A 246 13.60 -10.89 6.12
N PHE A 247 14.73 -10.93 5.42
CA PHE A 247 14.88 -10.52 4.03
C PHE A 247 15.41 -11.70 3.22
N ALA A 248 14.87 -11.89 2.02
CA ALA A 248 15.21 -12.99 1.13
C ALA A 248 15.40 -12.50 -0.32
N TYR A 249 16.32 -13.10 -1.06
CA TYR A 249 16.77 -12.63 -2.37
C TYR A 249 17.08 -13.78 -3.35
N PRO A 250 16.50 -13.78 -4.57
CA PRO A 250 15.49 -12.84 -5.07
C PRO A 250 14.12 -13.02 -4.38
N GLY A 251 13.24 -12.03 -4.53
CA GLY A 251 12.00 -11.92 -3.77
C GLY A 251 10.88 -12.87 -4.19
N SER A 252 10.47 -13.78 -3.29
CA SER A 252 9.25 -14.59 -3.44
C SER A 252 8.02 -13.92 -2.79
N GLU A 253 6.81 -14.12 -3.34
CA GLU A 253 5.54 -13.62 -2.77
C GLU A 253 4.65 -14.79 -2.32
N GLY A 254 4.01 -14.68 -1.14
CA GLY A 254 3.14 -15.73 -0.60
C GLY A 254 2.73 -15.56 0.88
N GLU A 255 1.91 -16.44 1.46
CA GLU A 255 1.21 -17.56 0.77
C GLU A 255 0.05 -17.07 -0.10
N PHE A 256 -0.34 -15.79 0.04
CA PHE A 256 -1.21 -15.07 -0.90
C PHE A 256 -0.40 -14.19 -1.86
N THR A 257 -0.92 -13.99 -3.08
CA THR A 257 -0.33 -13.21 -4.18
C THR A 257 -1.44 -12.60 -5.05
N TYR A 258 -1.11 -11.82 -6.09
CA TYR A 258 -2.10 -11.08 -6.90
C TYR A 258 -2.09 -11.43 -8.41
N GLN A 259 -3.20 -11.84 -9.01
CA GLN A 259 -3.24 -12.30 -10.42
C GLN A 259 -3.30 -11.22 -11.50
N GLY A 260 -3.10 -9.95 -11.14
CA GLY A 260 -3.09 -8.81 -12.08
C GLY A 260 -4.49 -8.32 -12.49
N THR A 261 -5.56 -8.96 -12.04
CA THR A 261 -6.94 -8.44 -12.11
C THR A 261 -7.26 -7.62 -10.86
N THR A 262 -8.28 -6.76 -10.96
CA THR A 262 -8.78 -5.95 -9.83
C THR A 262 -9.64 -6.75 -8.87
N TYR A 263 -10.01 -6.14 -7.73
CA TYR A 263 -10.99 -6.67 -6.78
C TYR A 263 -12.33 -7.03 -7.49
N PRO A 264 -13.04 -8.11 -7.09
CA PRO A 264 -12.75 -9.03 -5.98
C PRO A 264 -11.83 -10.19 -6.35
N ASP A 265 -11.57 -10.41 -7.64
CA ASP A 265 -10.89 -11.61 -8.14
C ASP A 265 -9.36 -11.45 -8.20
N GLY A 266 -8.80 -10.35 -7.69
CA GLY A 266 -7.38 -10.03 -7.81
C GLY A 266 -6.44 -10.91 -6.97
N GLN A 267 -6.95 -11.62 -5.95
CA GLN A 267 -6.14 -12.36 -4.97
C GLN A 267 -6.09 -13.87 -5.25
N LEU A 268 -4.92 -14.48 -5.07
CA LEU A 268 -4.68 -15.94 -5.13
C LEU A 268 -4.03 -16.43 -3.83
N HIS A 269 -4.45 -17.60 -3.33
CA HIS A 269 -3.75 -18.30 -2.24
C HIS A 269 -2.69 -19.26 -2.81
N GLU A 270 -1.74 -18.71 -3.56
CA GLU A 270 -0.67 -19.46 -4.22
C GLU A 270 0.68 -18.74 -4.10
N TRP A 271 1.78 -19.49 -4.19
CA TRP A 271 3.14 -18.97 -4.04
C TRP A 271 3.75 -18.56 -5.38
N ARG A 272 4.21 -17.31 -5.49
CA ARG A 272 5.14 -16.90 -6.55
C ARG A 272 6.58 -17.00 -6.06
N ARG A 273 7.19 -18.17 -6.28
CA ARG A 273 8.59 -18.42 -5.90
C ARG A 273 9.55 -17.83 -6.92
N ARG A 274 10.62 -17.21 -6.45
CA ARG A 274 11.69 -16.64 -7.26
C ARG A 274 13.02 -17.19 -6.77
N TYR A 275 13.86 -17.60 -7.73
CA TYR A 275 15.20 -18.12 -7.46
C TYR A 275 16.20 -17.61 -8.49
N HIS A 276 17.47 -17.55 -8.10
CA HIS A 276 18.59 -17.43 -9.04
C HIS A 276 19.12 -18.84 -9.39
N PRO A 277 19.66 -19.06 -10.60
CA PRO A 277 20.32 -20.32 -10.93
C PRO A 277 21.62 -20.47 -10.14
N ILE A 278 22.00 -21.71 -9.77
CA ILE A 278 23.35 -21.98 -9.25
C ILE A 278 24.31 -22.07 -10.45
N LYS A 279 24.83 -20.91 -10.84
CA LYS A 279 25.68 -20.68 -12.01
C LYS A 279 26.99 -20.02 -11.59
N ASP A 280 28.11 -20.52 -12.11
CA ASP A 280 29.46 -20.06 -11.77
C ASP A 280 29.63 -18.56 -12.06
N GLY A 281 30.15 -17.82 -11.07
CA GLY A 281 30.32 -16.37 -11.13
C GLY A 281 29.02 -15.56 -10.96
N LEU A 282 27.89 -16.17 -10.63
CA LEU A 282 26.69 -15.42 -10.23
C LEU A 282 26.90 -14.79 -8.85
N VAL A 283 26.55 -13.51 -8.73
CA VAL A 283 26.64 -12.75 -7.48
C VAL A 283 25.26 -12.24 -7.07
N GLN A 284 24.93 -12.39 -5.78
CA GLN A 284 23.82 -11.68 -5.12
C GLN A 284 24.38 -10.58 -4.22
N GLU A 285 23.80 -9.38 -4.28
CA GLU A 285 24.16 -8.26 -3.41
C GLU A 285 22.89 -7.59 -2.89
N TYR A 286 22.86 -7.27 -1.58
CA TYR A 286 21.80 -6.47 -0.96
C TYR A 286 22.28 -5.78 0.32
N THR A 287 21.58 -4.73 0.78
CA THR A 287 21.95 -4.02 2.02
C THR A 287 20.74 -3.77 2.92
N ILE A 288 20.56 -4.60 3.96
CA ILE A 288 19.50 -4.39 4.94
C ILE A 288 19.94 -3.49 6.09
N SER A 289 18.99 -2.68 6.56
CA SER A 289 19.08 -1.84 7.74
C SER A 289 18.12 -2.35 8.80
N LEU A 290 18.59 -2.44 10.04
CA LEU A 290 17.78 -2.86 11.18
C LEU A 290 17.46 -1.65 12.07
N ASN A 291 16.30 -1.67 12.73
CA ASN A 291 16.03 -0.79 13.87
C ASN A 291 15.48 -1.59 15.05
N ALA A 292 15.72 -1.07 16.25
CA ALA A 292 15.07 -1.51 17.48
C ALA A 292 14.90 -0.30 18.41
N ASP A 293 13.66 0.01 18.77
CA ASP A 293 13.30 1.11 19.67
C ASP A 293 12.02 0.73 20.47
N SER A 294 11.43 1.63 21.24
CA SER A 294 10.19 1.36 21.99
C SER A 294 9.17 2.50 21.83
N TYR A 295 7.92 2.15 21.50
CA TYR A 295 6.86 3.08 21.09
C TYR A 295 5.57 2.90 21.91
N PRO A 296 4.98 3.99 22.43
CA PRO A 296 3.82 3.91 23.33
C PRO A 296 2.54 3.42 22.65
N ASN A 297 2.41 3.60 21.33
CA ASN A 297 1.25 3.23 20.54
C ASN A 297 1.63 2.96 19.08
N PHE A 298 0.72 2.38 18.30
CA PHE A 298 0.94 2.06 16.89
C PHE A 298 1.18 3.30 16.02
N GLN A 299 0.49 4.41 16.31
CA GLN A 299 0.56 5.65 15.52
C GLN A 299 1.97 6.25 15.53
N ASN A 300 2.56 6.39 16.71
CA ASN A 300 3.93 6.88 16.87
C ASN A 300 4.94 5.91 16.27
N PHE A 301 4.69 4.60 16.36
CA PHE A 301 5.52 3.56 15.77
C PHE A 301 5.57 3.65 14.24
N TYR A 302 4.45 3.45 13.54
CA TYR A 302 4.49 3.38 12.07
C TYR A 302 4.92 4.71 11.44
N SER A 303 4.55 5.85 12.04
CA SER A 303 4.93 7.17 11.51
C SER A 303 6.42 7.45 11.69
N THR A 304 7.02 7.06 12.82
CA THR A 304 8.47 7.21 13.03
C THR A 304 9.26 6.25 12.14
N GLU A 305 8.88 4.97 12.07
CA GLU A 305 9.56 4.00 11.21
C GLU A 305 9.47 4.39 9.72
N TYR A 306 8.33 4.95 9.27
CA TYR A 306 8.20 5.44 7.89
C TYR A 306 9.06 6.67 7.62
N GLN A 307 9.19 7.60 8.57
CA GLN A 307 10.12 8.73 8.45
C GLN A 307 11.58 8.26 8.43
N LEU A 308 11.95 7.30 9.29
CA LEU A 308 13.28 6.70 9.29
C LEU A 308 13.60 6.01 7.96
N ALA A 309 12.64 5.30 7.38
CA ALA A 309 12.78 4.71 6.04
C ALA A 309 12.96 5.79 4.96
N PHE A 310 12.14 6.85 4.97
CA PHE A 310 12.25 7.96 4.02
C PHE A 310 13.61 8.67 4.10
N ASP A 311 14.05 9.04 5.31
CA ASP A 311 15.34 9.70 5.56
C ASP A 311 16.52 8.81 5.12
N LYS A 312 16.37 7.48 5.23
CA LYS A 312 17.43 6.51 4.95
C LYS A 312 17.52 6.11 3.47
N LEU A 313 16.38 5.99 2.80
CA LEU A 313 16.31 5.81 1.35
C LEU A 313 16.71 7.10 0.62
N ASN A 314 16.42 8.26 1.21
CA ASN A 314 16.68 9.60 0.65
C ASN A 314 16.30 9.67 -0.85
N PRO A 315 15.02 9.41 -1.21
CA PRO A 315 14.60 9.30 -2.60
C PRO A 315 14.83 10.60 -3.35
N GLU A 316 15.34 10.50 -4.59
CA GLU A 316 15.58 11.67 -5.43
C GLU A 316 14.25 12.31 -5.85
N VAL A 317 14.14 13.64 -5.65
CA VAL A 317 12.95 14.40 -6.06
C VAL A 317 12.99 14.61 -7.58
N ASN A 318 12.27 13.75 -8.30
CA ASN A 318 12.08 13.90 -9.73
C ASN A 318 11.15 15.09 -10.05
N HIS A 319 11.74 16.25 -10.32
CA HIS A 319 11.02 17.46 -10.68
C HIS A 319 10.38 17.35 -12.07
N GLN A 320 9.05 17.35 -12.11
CA GLN A 320 8.24 17.36 -13.33
C GLN A 320 7.73 18.78 -13.64
N ASP A 321 7.57 19.11 -14.91
CA ASP A 321 6.93 20.36 -15.32
C ASP A 321 5.41 20.24 -15.17
N ILE A 322 4.92 20.62 -13.99
CA ILE A 322 3.50 20.55 -13.62
C ILE A 322 2.65 21.50 -14.47
N GLU A 323 3.20 22.61 -14.95
CA GLU A 323 2.47 23.55 -15.81
C GLU A 323 2.32 22.97 -17.21
N LEU A 324 3.38 22.40 -17.80
CA LEU A 324 3.28 21.67 -19.07
C LEU A 324 2.31 20.49 -18.98
N ALA A 325 2.35 19.71 -17.88
CA ALA A 325 1.41 18.63 -17.64
C ALA A 325 -0.04 19.15 -17.57
N ARG A 326 -0.30 20.23 -16.79
CA ARG A 326 -1.61 20.90 -16.69
C ARG A 326 -2.10 21.36 -18.06
N GLU A 327 -1.28 22.05 -18.83
CA GLU A 327 -1.65 22.60 -20.14
C GLU A 327 -1.91 21.50 -21.17
N THR A 328 -1.10 20.44 -21.18
CA THR A 328 -1.30 19.28 -22.04
C THR A 328 -2.60 18.54 -21.71
N MET A 329 -2.90 18.31 -20.42
CA MET A 329 -4.15 17.68 -19.98
C MET A 329 -5.38 18.55 -20.26
N LEU A 330 -5.26 19.88 -20.24
CA LEU A 330 -6.35 20.79 -20.61
C LEU A 330 -6.59 20.81 -22.12
N ALA A 331 -5.53 20.81 -22.92
CA ALA A 331 -5.61 20.94 -24.37
C ALA A 331 -6.34 19.77 -25.05
N ILE A 332 -6.34 18.58 -24.45
CA ILE A 332 -7.09 17.41 -24.97
C ILE A 332 -8.60 17.43 -24.65
N ILE A 333 -9.05 18.19 -23.65
CA ILE A 333 -10.45 18.16 -23.19
C ILE A 333 -11.44 18.54 -24.31
N PRO A 334 -11.24 19.62 -25.10
CA PRO A 334 -12.17 19.99 -26.17
C PRO A 334 -12.40 18.91 -27.22
N ASP A 335 -11.36 18.14 -27.56
CA ASP A 335 -11.42 17.10 -28.59
C ASP A 335 -12.14 15.83 -28.09
N LEU A 336 -12.18 15.62 -26.78
CA LEU A 336 -12.88 14.51 -26.11
C LEU A 336 -14.36 14.82 -25.79
N VAL A 337 -14.85 16.04 -26.06
CA VAL A 337 -16.24 16.42 -25.72
C VAL A 337 -17.23 15.90 -26.75
N ILE A 338 -18.20 15.14 -26.24
CA ILE A 338 -19.33 14.59 -26.99
C ILE A 338 -20.49 15.58 -26.94
N ARG A 339 -21.04 15.89 -28.11
CA ARG A 339 -22.22 16.76 -28.31
C ARG A 339 -23.33 15.96 -28.99
N LYS A 340 -24.34 15.51 -28.23
CA LYS A 340 -25.41 14.61 -28.73
C LYS A 340 -26.72 14.86 -28.00
N SER A 341 -27.85 14.83 -28.71
CA SER A 341 -29.21 14.98 -28.12
C SER A 341 -29.39 16.15 -27.14
N ASN A 342 -28.82 17.33 -27.45
CA ASN A 342 -28.78 18.52 -26.58
C ASN A 342 -28.07 18.31 -25.22
N LYS A 343 -27.14 17.35 -25.17
CA LYS A 343 -26.22 17.11 -24.07
C LYS A 343 -24.77 17.33 -24.53
N VAL A 344 -23.98 17.90 -23.64
CA VAL A 344 -22.55 18.18 -23.81
C VAL A 344 -21.81 17.67 -22.58
N GLY A 345 -20.76 16.87 -22.80
CA GLY A 345 -20.00 16.25 -21.73
C GLY A 345 -18.90 15.35 -22.28
N LEU A 346 -18.14 14.74 -21.38
CA LEU A 346 -17.16 13.70 -21.67
C LEU A 346 -17.70 12.35 -21.21
N SER A 347 -17.34 11.29 -21.93
CA SER A 347 -17.63 9.92 -21.50
C SER A 347 -16.95 9.60 -20.18
N ASN A 348 -17.50 8.65 -19.44
CA ASN A 348 -16.93 8.21 -18.17
C ASN A 348 -15.59 7.43 -18.34
N TRP A 349 -15.29 6.91 -19.54
CA TRP A 349 -13.95 6.47 -19.97
C TRP A 349 -13.84 6.45 -21.50
N TYR A 350 -12.61 6.31 -22.01
CA TYR A 350 -12.28 6.09 -23.43
C TYR A 350 -11.03 5.21 -23.53
N ASP A 351 -10.85 4.45 -24.61
CA ASP A 351 -9.59 3.73 -24.87
C ASP A 351 -8.55 4.70 -25.48
N SER A 352 -7.33 4.70 -24.94
CA SER A 352 -6.23 5.57 -25.38
C SER A 352 -5.20 4.87 -26.27
N THR A 353 -5.40 3.58 -26.56
CA THR A 353 -4.46 2.68 -27.22
C THR A 353 -4.96 2.14 -28.56
N ASP A 354 -6.27 1.94 -28.73
CA ASP A 354 -6.89 1.62 -30.02
C ASP A 354 -7.60 2.86 -30.62
N PRO A 355 -7.05 3.49 -31.68
CA PRO A 355 -7.67 4.65 -32.32
C PRO A 355 -8.90 4.32 -33.19
N GLU A 356 -9.17 3.04 -33.47
CA GLU A 356 -10.36 2.59 -34.20
C GLU A 356 -11.47 2.08 -33.25
N ASP A 357 -11.13 1.72 -32.00
CA ASP A 357 -12.13 1.32 -31.02
C ASP A 357 -12.96 2.52 -30.54
N LYS A 358 -14.28 2.41 -30.75
CA LYS A 358 -15.28 3.41 -30.41
C LYS A 358 -16.13 2.97 -29.22
N LEU A 359 -15.62 2.08 -28.37
CA LEU A 359 -16.13 1.77 -27.03
C LEU A 359 -15.91 2.96 -26.06
N VAL A 360 -16.33 4.13 -26.49
CA VAL A 360 -16.54 5.32 -25.66
C VAL A 360 -17.78 5.06 -24.81
N ASP A 361 -17.67 5.15 -23.49
CA ASP A 361 -18.79 4.95 -22.56
C ASP A 361 -19.97 5.88 -22.94
N ASP A 362 -21.17 5.33 -23.13
CA ASP A 362 -22.32 6.08 -23.67
C ASP A 362 -22.96 7.03 -22.63
N LYS A 363 -22.33 7.14 -21.45
CA LYS A 363 -22.73 8.01 -20.34
C LYS A 363 -21.66 9.04 -19.97
N ALA A 364 -22.13 10.23 -19.60
CA ALA A 364 -21.36 11.24 -18.88
C ALA A 364 -21.75 11.22 -17.39
N VAL A 365 -20.76 11.21 -16.49
CA VAL A 365 -20.95 11.20 -15.03
C VAL A 365 -20.28 12.43 -14.43
N PHE A 366 -20.95 13.15 -13.52
CA PHE A 366 -20.47 14.46 -13.07
C PHE A 366 -19.28 14.43 -12.10
N GLY A 367 -19.05 13.32 -11.41
CA GLY A 367 -18.06 13.18 -10.32
C GLY A 367 -17.41 11.80 -10.25
N PHE A 368 -16.66 11.56 -9.18
CA PHE A 368 -15.81 10.37 -8.96
C PHE A 368 -14.91 10.00 -10.16
N THR A 369 -15.31 9.06 -11.03
CA THR A 369 -14.57 8.68 -12.25
C THR A 369 -14.81 9.62 -13.42
N GLY A 370 -16.07 10.01 -13.67
CA GLY A 370 -16.43 10.76 -14.88
C GLY A 370 -16.10 12.25 -14.83
N LYS A 371 -15.94 12.82 -13.62
CA LYS A 371 -15.38 14.16 -13.31
C LYS A 371 -15.79 15.36 -14.21
N ASN A 372 -16.91 15.28 -14.92
CA ASN A 372 -17.29 16.28 -15.93
C ASN A 372 -17.38 17.71 -15.36
N ILE A 373 -17.89 17.86 -14.13
CA ILE A 373 -17.99 19.17 -13.46
C ILE A 373 -16.61 19.68 -13.00
N GLU A 374 -15.69 18.79 -12.65
CA GLU A 374 -14.32 19.17 -12.29
C GLU A 374 -13.51 19.58 -13.53
N MET A 375 -13.67 18.88 -14.66
CA MET A 375 -13.13 19.31 -15.95
C MET A 375 -13.68 20.67 -16.38
N ALA A 376 -14.99 20.90 -16.25
CA ALA A 376 -15.59 22.20 -16.55
C ALA A 376 -15.04 23.33 -15.65
N TYR A 377 -14.85 23.09 -14.34
CA TYR A 377 -14.18 24.05 -13.46
C TYR A 377 -12.76 24.38 -13.92
N TYR A 378 -11.96 23.37 -14.28
CA TYR A 378 -10.60 23.59 -14.76
C TYR A 378 -10.56 24.35 -16.11
N LEU A 379 -11.54 24.13 -16.99
CA LEU A 379 -11.70 24.95 -18.20
C LEU A 379 -11.99 26.43 -17.87
N ILE A 380 -12.88 26.72 -16.92
CA ILE A 380 -13.16 28.11 -16.47
C ILE A 380 -11.91 28.73 -15.84
N TYR A 381 -11.24 28.01 -14.93
CA TYR A 381 -10.05 28.50 -14.22
C TYR A 381 -8.87 28.83 -15.17
N ASN A 382 -8.80 28.17 -16.32
CA ASN A 382 -7.72 28.32 -17.30
C ASN A 382 -8.19 28.98 -18.63
N GLU A 383 -9.30 29.73 -18.60
CA GLU A 383 -9.90 30.35 -19.79
C GLU A 383 -8.95 31.25 -20.61
N SER A 384 -7.92 31.81 -19.97
CA SER A 384 -6.94 32.69 -20.60
C SER A 384 -6.06 31.96 -21.61
N LEU A 385 -5.99 30.63 -21.54
CA LEU A 385 -5.26 29.80 -22.49
C LEU A 385 -6.05 29.54 -23.78
N ASN A 386 -7.39 29.55 -23.71
CA ASN A 386 -8.26 29.33 -24.87
C ASN A 386 -9.66 29.93 -24.62
N PRO A 387 -10.10 30.92 -25.43
CA PRO A 387 -11.38 31.61 -25.22
C PRO A 387 -12.63 30.71 -25.33
N GLU A 388 -12.54 29.54 -25.97
CA GLU A 388 -13.66 28.60 -26.03
C GLU A 388 -13.86 27.80 -24.73
N TYR A 389 -12.86 27.74 -23.83
CA TYR A 389 -12.93 26.93 -22.61
C TYR A 389 -14.08 27.34 -21.68
N ARG A 390 -14.29 28.64 -21.43
CA ARG A 390 -15.41 29.14 -20.60
C ARG A 390 -16.77 28.70 -21.17
N LYS A 391 -16.96 28.88 -22.48
CA LYS A 391 -18.19 28.52 -23.18
C LYS A 391 -18.44 27.00 -23.11
N LEU A 392 -17.42 26.21 -23.40
CA LEU A 392 -17.49 24.75 -23.33
C LEU A 392 -17.83 24.27 -21.91
N ALA A 393 -17.21 24.87 -20.89
CA ALA A 393 -17.51 24.56 -19.49
C ALA A 393 -18.97 24.81 -19.11
N TYR A 394 -19.55 25.93 -19.54
CA TYR A 394 -20.97 26.21 -19.30
C TYR A 394 -21.87 25.17 -19.97
N GLU A 395 -21.61 24.82 -21.24
CA GLU A 395 -22.37 23.80 -21.96
C GLU A 395 -22.34 22.43 -21.26
N ILE A 396 -21.18 22.05 -20.69
CA ILE A 396 -21.04 20.86 -19.86
C ILE A 396 -21.87 20.98 -18.58
N ILE A 397 -21.71 22.05 -17.80
CA ILE A 397 -22.41 22.25 -16.51
C ILE A 397 -23.93 22.26 -16.73
N ASP A 398 -24.43 23.07 -17.68
CA ASP A 398 -25.85 23.22 -17.98
C ASP A 398 -26.49 21.89 -18.42
N SER A 399 -25.71 20.99 -19.04
CA SER A 399 -26.16 19.64 -19.37
C SER A 399 -26.49 18.77 -18.13
N PHE A 400 -25.95 19.09 -16.95
CA PHE A 400 -26.23 18.41 -15.68
C PHE A 400 -27.29 19.09 -14.79
N LEU A 401 -27.48 20.42 -14.88
CA LEU A 401 -28.41 21.15 -14.01
C LEU A 401 -29.87 20.66 -14.09
N GLY A 402 -30.25 19.99 -15.18
CA GLY A 402 -31.58 19.42 -15.37
C GLY A 402 -31.90 18.18 -14.52
N PHE A 403 -30.94 17.60 -13.78
CA PHE A 403 -31.20 16.40 -12.96
C PHE A 403 -31.84 16.72 -11.62
N LYS A 404 -32.82 15.90 -11.23
CA LYS A 404 -33.45 15.95 -9.90
C LYS A 404 -32.43 15.56 -8.82
N VAL A 405 -32.33 16.38 -7.77
CA VAL A 405 -31.40 16.23 -6.64
C VAL A 405 -32.05 16.16 -5.25
N ASP A 406 -33.38 16.29 -5.15
CA ASP A 406 -34.16 16.09 -3.91
C ASP A 406 -35.34 15.12 -4.17
N PRO A 407 -35.20 13.82 -3.88
CA PRO A 407 -33.95 13.06 -3.83
C PRO A 407 -33.26 12.93 -5.21
N PRO A 408 -31.95 12.67 -5.25
CA PRO A 408 -31.17 12.36 -6.46
C PRO A 408 -31.78 11.27 -7.34
N ALA A 409 -31.80 11.49 -8.67
CA ALA A 409 -32.30 10.52 -9.65
C ALA A 409 -31.19 9.81 -10.46
N GLY A 410 -29.94 10.28 -10.40
CA GLY A 410 -28.76 9.65 -11.00
C GLY A 410 -27.50 10.47 -10.75
N GLU A 411 -26.38 10.03 -11.31
CA GLU A 411 -25.05 10.63 -11.16
C GLU A 411 -24.53 11.26 -12.47
N GLY A 412 -25.41 11.34 -13.47
CA GLY A 412 -25.07 11.72 -14.83
C GLY A 412 -26.18 11.33 -15.81
N TYR A 413 -25.82 11.13 -17.08
CA TYR A 413 -26.78 10.76 -18.12
C TYR A 413 -26.18 9.95 -19.26
N TYR A 414 -27.04 9.20 -19.95
CA TYR A 414 -26.72 8.57 -21.24
C TYR A 414 -26.90 9.59 -22.37
N PHE A 415 -25.89 9.77 -23.23
CA PHE A 415 -25.89 10.78 -24.29
C PHE A 415 -27.08 10.66 -25.24
N ASP A 416 -27.44 9.43 -25.63
CA ASP A 416 -28.47 9.17 -26.64
C ASP A 416 -29.88 9.53 -26.16
N SER A 417 -30.17 9.24 -24.89
CA SER A 417 -31.53 9.31 -24.33
C SER A 417 -31.74 10.45 -23.33
N GLY A 418 -30.67 11.08 -22.83
CA GLY A 418 -30.71 12.06 -21.74
C GLY A 418 -31.23 11.51 -20.41
N LYS A 419 -31.50 10.20 -20.30
CA LYS A 419 -31.98 9.55 -19.07
C LYS A 419 -30.87 9.57 -18.01
N PRO A 420 -31.23 9.61 -16.71
CA PRO A 420 -30.26 9.50 -15.63
C PRO A 420 -29.40 8.24 -15.77
N ALA A 421 -28.09 8.40 -15.62
CA ALA A 421 -27.13 7.31 -15.54
C ALA A 421 -26.60 7.17 -14.10
N LEU A 422 -26.06 6.00 -13.78
CA LEU A 422 -25.36 5.73 -12.52
C LEU A 422 -23.87 5.49 -12.82
N ALA A 423 -22.99 5.85 -11.88
CA ALA A 423 -21.57 5.61 -12.00
C ALA A 423 -21.29 4.10 -12.17
N ILE A 424 -21.96 3.26 -11.36
CA ILE A 424 -21.97 1.80 -11.52
C ILE A 424 -23.42 1.29 -11.61
N PRO A 425 -23.95 1.06 -12.83
CA PRO A 425 -25.33 0.59 -13.04
C PRO A 425 -25.66 -0.71 -12.32
N ALA A 426 -24.70 -1.64 -12.23
CA ALA A 426 -24.88 -2.94 -11.57
C ALA A 426 -25.20 -2.83 -10.07
N HIS A 427 -24.77 -1.75 -9.40
CA HIS A 427 -25.04 -1.54 -7.98
C HIS A 427 -26.42 -0.91 -7.71
N ASN A 428 -27.05 -0.29 -8.72
CA ASN A 428 -28.31 0.46 -8.56
C ASN A 428 -28.25 1.47 -7.39
N HIS A 429 -27.12 2.18 -7.29
CA HIS A 429 -26.77 3.11 -6.22
C HIS A 429 -26.56 4.53 -6.77
N ILE A 430 -26.79 5.53 -5.92
CA ILE A 430 -26.26 6.90 -6.04
C ILE A 430 -25.35 7.15 -4.85
N TYR A 431 -24.10 7.54 -5.09
CA TYR A 431 -23.08 7.65 -4.05
C TYR A 431 -22.91 9.07 -3.51
N LEU A 432 -22.68 9.16 -2.19
CA LEU A 432 -22.27 10.41 -1.53
C LEU A 432 -20.98 10.97 -2.15
N ARG A 433 -20.02 10.10 -2.52
CA ARG A 433 -18.75 10.47 -3.17
C ARG A 433 -18.97 11.28 -4.45
N SER A 434 -19.71 10.73 -5.42
CA SER A 434 -19.95 11.34 -6.73
C SER A 434 -20.54 12.74 -6.61
N TYR A 435 -21.52 12.90 -5.72
CA TYR A 435 -22.16 14.19 -5.43
C TYR A 435 -21.25 15.13 -4.65
N GLY A 436 -20.55 14.65 -3.61
CA GLY A 436 -19.64 15.46 -2.80
C GLY A 436 -18.52 16.08 -3.61
N ASP A 437 -17.89 15.29 -4.50
CA ASP A 437 -16.85 15.76 -5.42
C ASP A 437 -17.39 16.82 -6.39
N ALA A 438 -18.46 16.52 -7.13
CA ALA A 438 -18.98 17.43 -8.15
C ALA A 438 -19.57 18.71 -7.55
N MET A 439 -20.34 18.63 -6.47
CA MET A 439 -20.98 19.80 -5.86
C MET A 439 -19.97 20.72 -5.17
N LYS A 440 -18.92 20.18 -4.55
CA LYS A 440 -17.76 20.95 -4.06
C LYS A 440 -17.12 21.76 -5.18
N VAL A 441 -16.92 21.16 -6.35
CA VAL A 441 -16.22 21.82 -7.46
C VAL A 441 -17.14 22.81 -8.20
N LEU A 442 -18.44 22.51 -8.34
CA LEU A 442 -19.42 23.49 -8.83
C LEU A 442 -19.52 24.71 -7.90
N ALA A 443 -19.41 24.52 -6.58
CA ALA A 443 -19.39 25.63 -5.62
C ALA A 443 -18.16 26.53 -5.80
N LYS A 444 -16.99 25.94 -6.10
CA LYS A 444 -15.78 26.70 -6.46
C LYS A 444 -15.93 27.43 -7.79
N ALA A 445 -16.50 26.79 -8.82
CA ALA A 445 -16.78 27.43 -10.10
C ALA A 445 -17.73 28.63 -9.94
N TYR A 446 -18.80 28.47 -9.16
CA TYR A 446 -19.74 29.54 -8.83
C TYR A 446 -19.07 30.72 -8.10
N LEU A 447 -18.17 30.45 -7.14
CA LEU A 447 -17.44 31.51 -6.42
C LEU A 447 -16.50 32.27 -7.36
N LEU A 448 -15.70 31.56 -8.16
CA LEU A 448 -14.79 32.15 -9.16
C LEU A 448 -15.54 33.07 -10.15
N GLU A 449 -16.63 32.57 -10.71
CA GLU A 449 -17.48 33.32 -11.64
C GLU A 449 -18.10 34.56 -11.00
N LYS A 450 -18.57 34.42 -9.74
CA LYS A 450 -19.16 35.52 -8.98
C LYS A 450 -18.13 36.60 -8.62
N GLU A 451 -16.89 36.22 -8.33
CA GLU A 451 -15.78 37.16 -8.12
C GLU A 451 -15.44 37.94 -9.40
N GLN A 452 -15.61 37.31 -10.58
CA GLN A 452 -15.49 37.96 -11.89
C GLN A 452 -16.74 38.76 -12.32
N GLY A 453 -17.81 38.74 -11.53
CA GLY A 453 -19.05 39.48 -11.77
C GLY A 453 -20.16 38.73 -12.50
N THR A 454 -19.98 37.44 -12.81
CA THR A 454 -21.00 36.59 -13.45
C THR A 454 -21.79 35.82 -12.38
N ALA A 455 -23.11 36.00 -12.34
CA ALA A 455 -23.97 35.28 -11.42
C ALA A 455 -24.64 34.08 -12.10
N HIS A 456 -24.46 32.88 -11.54
CA HIS A 456 -25.09 31.64 -12.00
C HIS A 456 -26.16 31.14 -11.00
N PRO A 457 -27.36 31.74 -10.96
CA PRO A 457 -28.38 31.39 -9.96
C PRO A 457 -28.85 29.93 -10.07
N THR A 458 -28.94 29.39 -11.29
CA THR A 458 -29.31 27.98 -11.54
C THR A 458 -28.32 26.99 -10.94
N TRP A 459 -27.03 27.31 -10.93
CA TRP A 459 -25.99 26.48 -10.29
C TRP A 459 -26.19 26.48 -8.76
N LEU A 460 -26.45 27.67 -8.19
CA LEU A 460 -26.72 27.82 -6.76
C LEU A 460 -28.01 27.09 -6.34
N ASP A 461 -29.08 27.19 -7.12
CA ASP A 461 -30.34 26.50 -6.84
C ASP A 461 -30.15 24.98 -6.86
N TRP A 462 -29.39 24.45 -7.82
CA TRP A 462 -29.10 23.01 -7.94
C TRP A 462 -28.28 22.50 -6.74
N MET A 463 -27.19 23.19 -6.38
CA MET A 463 -26.40 22.90 -5.18
C MET A 463 -27.22 23.01 -3.90
N THR A 464 -28.06 24.04 -3.78
CA THR A 464 -28.91 24.28 -2.60
C THR A 464 -30.00 23.22 -2.47
N GLY A 465 -30.57 22.75 -3.58
CA GLY A 465 -31.52 21.63 -3.62
C GLY A 465 -30.90 20.34 -3.09
N PHE A 466 -29.75 19.96 -3.64
CA PHE A 466 -29.01 18.79 -3.16
C PHE A 466 -28.60 18.94 -1.68
N GLY A 467 -28.03 20.09 -1.32
CA GLY A 467 -27.59 20.38 0.05
C GLY A 467 -28.72 20.27 1.08
N ASN A 468 -29.87 20.91 0.81
CA ASN A 468 -31.02 20.84 1.71
C ASN A 468 -31.61 19.43 1.81
N TRP A 469 -31.52 18.62 0.75
CA TRP A 469 -31.91 17.21 0.80
C TRP A 469 -30.93 16.37 1.62
N VAL A 470 -29.63 16.43 1.30
CA VAL A 470 -28.62 15.55 1.91
C VAL A 470 -28.48 15.83 3.40
N LEU A 471 -28.62 17.08 3.86
CA LEU A 471 -28.65 17.41 5.30
C LEU A 471 -29.73 16.66 6.09
N LYS A 472 -30.86 16.28 5.47
CA LYS A 472 -31.91 15.46 6.10
C LYS A 472 -31.48 13.99 6.28
N GLN A 473 -30.40 13.58 5.63
CA GLN A 473 -29.81 12.24 5.68
C GLN A 473 -28.68 12.13 6.71
N GLN A 474 -28.25 13.23 7.35
CA GLN A 474 -27.20 13.18 8.36
C GLN A 474 -27.68 12.41 9.59
N TYR A 475 -26.90 11.42 10.02
CA TYR A 475 -27.13 10.66 11.24
C TYR A 475 -26.90 11.53 12.49
N PRO A 476 -27.47 11.16 13.66
CA PRO A 476 -27.35 11.96 14.89
C PRO A 476 -25.90 12.17 15.38
N ASP A 477 -25.00 11.24 15.04
CA ASP A 477 -23.56 11.27 15.35
C ASP A 477 -22.74 12.12 14.38
N GLY A 478 -23.34 12.59 13.27
CA GLY A 478 -22.67 13.37 12.22
C GLY A 478 -22.33 12.60 10.94
N GLY A 479 -22.49 11.27 10.92
CA GLY A 479 -22.28 10.46 9.73
C GLY A 479 -23.33 10.69 8.63
N PHE A 480 -23.08 10.19 7.42
CA PHE A 480 -24.00 10.18 6.28
C PHE A 480 -24.02 8.80 5.62
N PRO A 481 -25.17 8.32 5.11
CA PRO A 481 -25.21 7.10 4.30
C PRO A 481 -24.28 7.20 3.09
N ARG A 482 -23.53 6.13 2.83
CA ARG A 482 -22.66 6.00 1.64
C ARG A 482 -23.43 6.08 0.31
N ALA A 483 -24.62 5.49 0.24
CA ALA A 483 -25.44 5.50 -0.98
C ALA A 483 -26.95 5.34 -0.75
N TRP A 484 -27.72 5.78 -1.75
CA TRP A 484 -29.19 5.69 -1.82
C TRP A 484 -29.66 5.04 -3.13
N LYS A 485 -30.89 4.50 -3.12
CA LYS A 485 -31.57 4.06 -4.35
C LYS A 485 -31.98 5.25 -5.22
N PRO A 486 -31.84 5.15 -6.56
CA PRO A 486 -32.18 6.23 -7.49
C PRO A 486 -33.63 6.71 -7.36
N GLY A 487 -33.80 8.02 -7.21
CA GLY A 487 -35.08 8.73 -7.27
C GLY A 487 -35.99 8.61 -6.05
N THR A 488 -35.66 7.75 -5.08
CA THR A 488 -36.47 7.51 -3.87
C THR A 488 -35.89 8.13 -2.60
N GLY A 489 -34.55 8.22 -2.50
CA GLY A 489 -33.87 8.62 -1.26
C GLY A 489 -33.87 7.53 -0.18
N GLU A 490 -34.29 6.30 -0.49
CA GLU A 490 -34.12 5.15 0.39
C GLU A 490 -32.63 4.79 0.48
N ILE A 491 -32.10 4.60 1.70
CA ILE A 491 -30.71 4.21 1.91
C ILE A 491 -30.47 2.82 1.32
N SER A 492 -29.46 2.69 0.45
CA SER A 492 -29.04 1.41 -0.14
C SER A 492 -27.72 0.90 0.45
N ALA A 493 -26.83 1.81 0.87
CA ALA A 493 -25.64 1.49 1.65
C ALA A 493 -25.54 2.44 2.85
N ALA A 494 -25.73 1.88 4.06
CA ALA A 494 -25.83 2.64 5.30
C ALA A 494 -24.48 2.94 5.99
N SER A 495 -23.35 2.47 5.45
CA SER A 495 -22.05 2.77 6.04
C SER A 495 -21.78 4.27 6.08
N PRO A 496 -21.39 4.84 7.23
CA PRO A 496 -20.97 6.24 7.35
C PRO A 496 -19.47 6.46 7.11
N ALA A 497 -18.68 5.42 6.82
CA ALA A 497 -17.21 5.53 6.85
C ALA A 497 -16.64 6.52 5.81
N SER A 498 -17.35 6.75 4.70
CA SER A 498 -16.97 7.71 3.65
C SER A 498 -17.63 9.10 3.82
N SER A 499 -18.12 9.45 5.01
CA SER A 499 -18.87 10.71 5.24
C SER A 499 -18.06 11.98 4.97
N TYR A 500 -16.74 11.94 5.15
CA TYR A 500 -15.83 13.06 4.90
C TYR A 500 -15.98 13.70 3.51
N ASN A 501 -16.43 12.94 2.50
CA ASN A 501 -16.58 13.41 1.12
C ASN A 501 -17.53 14.61 0.95
N ILE A 502 -18.47 14.80 1.87
CA ILE A 502 -19.42 15.93 1.83
C ILE A 502 -18.91 17.18 2.55
N VAL A 503 -17.93 17.05 3.45
CA VAL A 503 -17.44 18.15 4.31
C VAL A 503 -16.96 19.35 3.48
N PRO A 504 -16.15 19.18 2.41
CA PRO A 504 -15.73 20.32 1.59
C PRO A 504 -16.90 21.05 0.93
N PHE A 505 -17.91 20.33 0.43
CA PHE A 505 -19.10 20.94 -0.18
C PHE A 505 -19.90 21.76 0.84
N LEU A 506 -20.12 21.23 2.04
CA LEU A 506 -20.80 21.96 3.12
C LEU A 506 -20.03 23.24 3.52
N CYS A 507 -18.70 23.17 3.56
CA CYS A 507 -17.86 24.35 3.81
C CYS A 507 -17.98 25.40 2.69
N GLU A 508 -17.98 25.01 1.41
CA GLU A 508 -18.19 25.98 0.31
C GLU A 508 -19.62 26.57 0.33
N MET A 509 -20.65 25.77 0.64
CA MET A 509 -22.03 26.27 0.79
C MET A 509 -22.18 27.29 1.93
N HIS A 510 -21.43 27.12 3.03
CA HIS A 510 -21.37 28.14 4.07
C HIS A 510 -20.76 29.46 3.56
N LYS A 511 -19.63 29.41 2.83
CA LYS A 511 -19.01 30.61 2.22
C LYS A 511 -19.96 31.31 1.25
N ILE A 512 -20.70 30.55 0.44
CA ILE A 512 -21.61 31.10 -0.58
C ILE A 512 -22.84 31.76 0.04
N THR A 513 -23.45 31.14 1.05
CA THR A 513 -24.78 31.54 1.56
C THR A 513 -24.76 32.26 2.90
N GLY A 514 -23.70 32.13 3.69
CA GLY A 514 -23.61 32.61 5.08
C GLY A 514 -24.49 31.84 6.09
N ASP A 515 -25.27 30.85 5.65
CA ASP A 515 -26.15 30.06 6.51
C ASP A 515 -25.32 29.13 7.40
N GLY A 516 -25.50 29.23 8.72
CA GLY A 516 -24.75 28.47 9.71
C GLY A 516 -25.01 26.96 9.67
N LYS A 517 -26.17 26.51 9.15
CA LYS A 517 -26.53 25.07 9.14
C LYS A 517 -25.51 24.21 8.39
N TRP A 518 -24.90 24.75 7.34
CA TRP A 518 -23.90 24.07 6.54
C TRP A 518 -22.62 23.81 7.34
N LEU A 519 -22.13 24.84 8.04
CA LEU A 519 -20.94 24.76 8.87
C LEU A 519 -21.12 23.84 10.08
N GLU A 520 -22.28 23.90 10.74
CA GLU A 520 -22.56 23.01 11.88
C GLU A 520 -22.69 21.54 11.44
N ALA A 521 -23.29 21.27 10.27
CA ALA A 521 -23.30 19.92 9.71
C ALA A 521 -21.88 19.45 9.34
N ALA A 522 -21.06 20.31 8.72
CA ALA A 522 -19.68 20.03 8.36
C ALA A 522 -18.83 19.67 9.59
N LYS A 523 -18.91 20.47 10.66
CA LYS A 523 -18.23 20.21 11.95
C LYS A 523 -18.59 18.85 12.53
N ARG A 524 -19.89 18.51 12.59
CA ARG A 524 -20.33 17.20 13.09
C ARG A 524 -19.75 16.04 12.28
N THR A 525 -19.67 16.18 10.96
CA THR A 525 -19.08 15.13 10.10
C THR A 525 -17.56 15.06 10.19
N GLY A 526 -16.88 16.19 10.37
CA GLY A 526 -15.45 16.23 10.68
C GLY A 526 -15.14 15.51 11.99
N GLU A 527 -15.86 15.87 13.07
CA GLU A 527 -15.74 15.22 14.38
C GLU A 527 -16.05 13.71 14.30
N PHE A 528 -17.12 13.33 13.61
CA PHE A 528 -17.46 11.92 13.34
C PHE A 528 -16.30 11.19 12.64
N SER A 529 -15.71 11.78 11.59
CA SER A 529 -14.63 11.18 10.81
C SER A 529 -13.34 11.06 11.62
N TRP A 530 -13.04 12.09 12.44
CA TRP A 530 -11.92 12.10 13.38
C TRP A 530 -12.04 11.01 14.44
N GLU A 531 -13.19 10.97 15.14
CA GLU A 531 -13.43 10.08 16.27
C GLU A 531 -13.59 8.60 15.85
N SER A 532 -14.22 8.34 14.70
CA SER A 532 -14.45 6.98 14.20
C SER A 532 -13.20 6.29 13.64
N GLY A 533 -12.16 7.04 13.25
CA GLY A 533 -10.96 6.44 12.67
C GLY A 533 -9.73 7.34 12.52
N GLN A 534 -9.89 8.56 11.97
CA GLN A 534 -8.72 9.31 11.48
C GLN A 534 -7.73 9.67 12.59
N LYS A 535 -8.19 9.93 13.82
CA LYS A 535 -7.29 10.19 14.98
C LYS A 535 -6.34 9.05 15.31
N ASN A 536 -6.68 7.84 14.88
CA ASN A 536 -5.90 6.62 15.04
C ASN A 536 -5.11 6.24 13.78
N GLY A 537 -5.07 7.12 12.77
CA GLY A 537 -4.43 6.84 11.47
C GLY A 537 -5.27 6.02 10.50
N ARG A 538 -6.58 5.84 10.77
CA ARG A 538 -7.47 5.01 9.95
C ARG A 538 -8.23 5.87 8.95
N PHE A 539 -7.83 5.76 7.68
CA PHE A 539 -8.47 6.44 6.55
C PHE A 539 -9.18 5.39 5.68
N VAL A 540 -10.51 5.42 5.69
CA VAL A 540 -11.35 4.53 4.87
C VAL A 540 -11.50 5.12 3.46
N GLY A 541 -11.46 4.27 2.44
CA GLY A 541 -11.49 4.67 1.02
C GLY A 541 -12.79 5.30 0.55
N GLY A 542 -12.64 6.28 -0.35
CA GLY A 542 -13.74 6.98 -1.01
C GLY A 542 -14.18 6.33 -2.31
N THR A 543 -13.50 5.27 -2.76
CA THR A 543 -13.85 4.44 -3.92
C THR A 543 -15.27 3.90 -3.78
N ILE A 544 -16.07 3.92 -4.85
CA ILE A 544 -17.51 3.60 -4.80
C ILE A 544 -17.80 2.10 -5.02
N ASP A 545 -16.86 1.42 -5.66
CA ASP A 545 -16.83 0.00 -6.02
C ASP A 545 -16.34 -0.91 -4.89
N ASN A 546 -15.33 -0.47 -4.12
CA ASN A 546 -14.81 -1.21 -2.98
C ASN A 546 -15.22 -0.53 -1.64
N PRO A 547 -16.20 -1.05 -0.89
CA PRO A 547 -16.72 -0.40 0.31
C PRO A 547 -15.86 -0.63 1.55
N ASP A 548 -15.71 0.43 2.35
CA ASP A 548 -15.28 0.39 3.75
C ASP A 548 -13.87 -0.19 4.03
N VAL A 549 -13.01 -0.29 3.00
CA VAL A 549 -11.61 -0.71 3.12
C VAL A 549 -10.72 0.44 3.61
N LEU A 550 -9.71 0.15 4.46
CA LEU A 550 -8.65 1.12 4.75
C LEU A 550 -7.77 1.32 3.51
N ASP A 551 -7.79 2.53 3.00
CA ASP A 551 -7.33 2.87 1.66
C ASP A 551 -6.22 3.93 1.74
N LYS A 552 -5.26 3.81 0.83
CA LYS A 552 -4.10 4.68 0.72
C LYS A 552 -4.22 5.69 -0.43
N GLU A 553 -5.26 5.55 -1.25
CA GLU A 553 -5.43 6.32 -2.49
C GLU A 553 -6.62 7.30 -2.44
N ALA A 554 -7.81 6.89 -1.95
CA ALA A 554 -9.03 7.71 -2.01
C ALA A 554 -9.57 8.16 -0.64
N GLY A 555 -8.89 7.88 0.48
CA GLY A 555 -9.21 8.47 1.78
C GLY A 555 -8.76 9.93 1.87
N THR A 556 -9.59 10.84 2.40
CA THR A 556 -9.21 12.26 2.59
C THR A 556 -9.28 12.69 4.05
N LEU A 557 -8.30 13.49 4.49
CA LEU A 557 -8.39 14.27 5.72
C LEU A 557 -9.64 15.17 5.68
N SER A 558 -10.45 15.14 6.74
CA SER A 558 -11.75 15.82 6.84
C SER A 558 -11.71 17.11 7.63
#